data_AF-A0A8B6FGS3-F1
#
_entry.id   AF-A0A8B6FGS3-F1
#
_cell.length_a   1.000
_cell.length_b   1.000
_cell.length_c   1.000
_cell.angle_alpha   90.00
_cell.angle_beta   90.00
_cell.angle_gamma   90.00
#
_symmetry.space_group_name_H-M   'P 1'
#
loop_
_entity.id
_entity.type
_entity.pdbx_description
1 polymer ?
#
loop_
_entity_poly.entity_id
_entity_poly.type
_entity_poly.pdbx_seq_one_letter_code
_entity_poly.pdbx_strand_id
1 'polypeptide(L)'
;MKKLRKLYFQTIYLVRLSNETFLKFSSSVEELYLRNCRLNFVKTEYDALGPFPHLCVLDLFGTFMHLSRALLLLHPYRYRNMTTINLGHVSDLIIDSDDLPFALTITSDIMKNLKTICIENLDLSQNRIVDYTHGSLFSFDYPECLKHLSLKENRLLLAHIKNHGEIDSFFRKALRLQSLDYSYNFVNFFIENSMTSDSNFKSSGGSYVMLPASLTKFDISFTIVNTLRFLFIVPKK
;
A
#
# COMPACT_ATOMS: atom_id res chain seq x y z
N MET A 1 30.36 -12.74 18.71
CA MET A 1 29.20 -12.11 19.41
C MET A 1 27.97 -12.20 18.52
N LYS A 2 26.84 -12.70 19.02
CA LYS A 2 25.58 -12.74 18.26
C LYS A 2 25.01 -11.32 18.18
N LYS A 3 24.85 -10.79 16.97
CA LYS A 3 24.23 -9.49 16.72
C LYS A 3 22.71 -9.64 16.72
N LEU A 4 22.00 -8.73 17.38
CA LEU A 4 20.54 -8.71 17.39
C LEU A 4 20.05 -8.28 16.00
N ARG A 5 19.29 -9.18 15.33
CA ARG A 5 18.79 -8.95 13.95
C ARG A 5 17.30 -8.67 13.88
N LYS A 6 16.54 -9.06 14.91
CA LYS A 6 15.07 -8.99 14.91
C LYS A 6 14.58 -8.35 16.19
N LEU A 7 13.70 -7.36 16.05
CA LEU A 7 12.95 -6.75 17.14
C LEU A 7 11.47 -7.02 16.95
N TYR A 8 10.84 -7.51 18.01
CA TYR A 8 9.45 -7.86 18.00
C TYR A 8 8.74 -7.22 19.19
N PHE A 9 7.80 -6.35 18.89
CA PHE A 9 6.91 -5.72 19.84
C PHE A 9 5.48 -6.06 19.42
N GLN A 10 4.68 -6.50 20.38
CA GLN A 10 3.30 -6.85 20.13
C GLN A 10 2.42 -6.31 21.25
N THR A 11 1.32 -5.67 20.87
CA THR A 11 0.29 -5.20 21.82
C THR A 11 0.86 -4.23 22.87
N ILE A 12 1.77 -3.36 22.45
CA ILE A 12 2.36 -2.32 23.31
C ILE A 12 1.64 -1.00 23.08
N TYR A 13 1.44 -0.24 24.15
CA TYR A 13 1.02 1.15 24.05
C TYR A 13 2.25 2.05 23.95
N LEU A 14 2.45 2.68 22.80
CA LEU A 14 3.58 3.56 22.56
C LEU A 14 3.06 4.99 22.45
N VAL A 15 3.54 5.88 23.32
CA VAL A 15 3.11 7.29 23.38
C VAL A 15 3.85 8.15 22.35
N ARG A 16 5.08 7.78 22.00
CA ARG A 16 5.90 8.50 21.01
C ARG A 16 6.79 7.52 20.23
N LEU A 17 6.89 7.76 18.93
CA LEU A 17 7.84 7.10 18.03
C LEU A 17 8.79 8.16 17.47
N SER A 18 9.94 8.30 18.11
CA SER A 18 11.02 9.21 17.72
C SER A 18 12.29 8.42 17.42
N ASN A 19 13.31 9.09 16.89
CA ASN A 19 14.64 8.48 16.76
C ASN A 19 15.15 7.96 18.12
N GLU A 20 14.87 8.66 19.22
CA GLU A 20 15.23 8.28 20.59
C GLU A 20 14.64 6.96 21.03
N THR A 21 13.43 6.60 20.55
CA THR A 21 12.78 5.32 20.87
C THR A 21 13.69 4.13 20.57
N PHE A 22 14.54 4.24 19.54
CA PHE A 22 15.38 3.15 19.08
C PHE A 22 16.90 3.35 19.27
N LEU A 23 17.34 4.50 19.80
CA LEU A 23 18.78 4.83 19.91
C LEU A 23 19.63 3.82 20.68
N LYS A 24 19.04 3.07 21.62
CA LYS A 24 19.76 2.07 22.44
C LYS A 24 19.73 0.66 21.86
N PHE A 25 19.01 0.43 20.76
CA PHE A 25 18.96 -0.86 20.11
C PHE A 25 20.14 -1.04 19.14
N SER A 26 20.38 -2.28 18.75
CA SER A 26 21.46 -2.60 17.82
C SER A 26 21.13 -2.09 16.41
N SER A 27 22.08 -1.42 15.76
CA SER A 27 21.95 -0.99 14.36
C SER A 27 21.96 -2.14 13.35
N SER A 28 22.32 -3.36 13.79
CA SER A 28 22.28 -4.58 12.96
C SER A 28 20.88 -5.19 12.82
N VAL A 29 19.85 -4.54 13.35
CA VAL A 29 18.47 -5.01 13.19
C VAL A 29 18.06 -4.91 11.72
N GLU A 30 17.57 -6.03 11.21
CA GLU A 30 17.09 -6.22 9.84
C GLU A 30 15.57 -6.37 9.80
N GLU A 31 14.95 -6.80 10.91
CA GLU A 31 13.51 -6.98 10.99
C GLU A 31 12.91 -6.28 12.22
N LEU A 32 11.88 -5.47 12.00
CA LEU A 32 11.14 -4.75 13.04
C LEU A 32 9.65 -5.04 12.91
N TYR A 33 9.07 -5.55 13.98
CA TYR A 33 7.64 -5.81 14.10
C TYR A 33 7.07 -4.97 15.24
N LEU A 34 6.07 -4.14 14.95
CA LEU A 34 5.30 -3.32 15.89
C LEU A 34 3.81 -3.70 15.81
N ARG A 35 3.50 -5.00 15.80
CA ARG A 35 2.16 -5.51 15.52
C ARG A 35 1.17 -5.19 16.63
N ASN A 36 0.01 -4.65 16.29
CA ASN A 36 -1.04 -4.27 17.22
C ASN A 36 -0.55 -3.30 18.33
N CYS A 37 0.56 -2.60 18.09
CA CYS A 37 1.06 -1.58 19.01
C CYS A 37 0.26 -0.31 18.78
N ARG A 38 -0.50 0.14 19.78
CA ARG A 38 -1.36 1.32 19.63
C ARG A 38 -0.51 2.59 19.55
N LEU A 39 -0.58 3.25 18.39
CA LEU A 39 0.16 4.48 18.05
C LEU A 39 -0.78 5.67 17.74
N ASN A 40 -2.06 5.56 18.06
CA ASN A 40 -3.12 6.51 17.68
C ASN A 40 -2.98 7.94 18.22
N PHE A 41 -2.12 8.17 19.21
CA PHE A 41 -1.87 9.50 19.78
C PHE A 41 -0.45 10.02 19.50
N VAL A 42 0.27 9.40 18.57
CA VAL A 42 1.72 9.54 18.47
C VAL A 42 2.15 10.61 17.48
N LYS A 43 2.93 11.57 17.97
CA LYS A 43 3.85 12.33 17.12
C LYS A 43 4.91 11.37 16.59
N THR A 44 4.83 11.09 15.29
CA THR A 44 5.81 10.26 14.59
C THR A 44 6.84 11.17 13.92
N GLU A 45 8.10 11.00 14.29
CA GLU A 45 9.19 11.70 13.62
C GLU A 45 9.53 11.04 12.28
N TYR A 46 9.86 11.88 11.31
CA TYR A 46 10.18 11.45 9.95
C TYR A 46 11.37 10.48 9.87
N ASP A 47 12.29 10.56 10.83
CA ASP A 47 13.51 9.73 10.89
C ASP A 47 13.49 8.75 12.08
N ALA A 48 12.29 8.40 12.58
CA ALA A 48 12.18 7.56 13.77
C ALA A 48 12.83 6.17 13.58
N LEU A 49 12.88 5.66 12.34
CA LEU A 49 13.53 4.39 12.02
C LEU A 49 15.01 4.53 11.60
N GLY A 50 15.56 5.74 11.62
CA GLY A 50 16.97 6.03 11.30
C GLY A 50 18.01 5.15 12.02
N PRO A 51 17.80 4.74 13.30
CA PRO A 51 18.71 3.83 14.00
C PRO A 51 18.87 2.43 13.40
N PHE A 52 17.99 2.01 12.46
CA PHE A 52 18.03 0.68 11.84
C PHE A 52 18.39 0.75 10.35
N PRO A 53 19.65 1.03 10.00
CA PRO A 53 20.08 1.18 8.60
C PRO A 53 20.07 -0.12 7.80
N HIS A 54 19.87 -1.28 8.41
CA HIS A 54 19.84 -2.57 7.70
C HIS A 54 18.44 -3.17 7.63
N LEU A 55 17.41 -2.40 8.00
CA LEU A 55 16.03 -2.89 8.02
C LEU A 55 15.57 -3.29 6.62
N CYS A 56 15.16 -4.55 6.47
CA CYS A 56 14.58 -5.11 5.25
C CYS A 56 13.15 -5.61 5.48
N VAL A 57 12.72 -5.79 6.73
CA VAL A 57 11.34 -6.13 7.10
C VAL A 57 10.80 -5.10 8.09
N LEU A 58 9.72 -4.43 7.71
CA LEU A 58 8.94 -3.55 8.57
C LEU A 58 7.50 -4.04 8.62
N ASP A 59 7.02 -4.33 9.82
CA ASP A 59 5.63 -4.73 10.05
C ASP A 59 4.97 -3.83 11.09
N LEU A 60 4.03 -3.01 10.63
CA LEU A 60 3.24 -2.07 11.42
C LEU A 60 1.77 -2.50 11.51
N PHE A 61 1.45 -3.78 11.24
CA PHE A 61 0.06 -4.21 11.15
C PHE A 61 -0.73 -3.87 12.42
N GLY A 62 -1.91 -3.27 12.26
CA GLY A 62 -2.82 -2.97 13.38
C GLY A 62 -2.30 -1.90 14.34
N THR A 63 -1.38 -1.02 13.91
CA THR A 63 -0.81 0.02 14.80
C THR A 63 -1.73 1.20 15.05
N PHE A 64 -2.73 1.42 14.20
CA PHE A 64 -3.63 2.57 14.30
C PHE A 64 -2.87 3.91 14.36
N MET A 65 -2.00 4.22 13.39
CA MET A 65 -1.27 5.49 13.33
C MET A 65 -1.67 6.42 12.17
N HIS A 66 -2.60 5.99 11.31
CA HIS A 66 -2.90 6.55 9.99
C HIS A 66 -1.83 6.26 8.92
N LEU A 67 -2.25 5.79 7.74
CA LEU A 67 -1.37 5.34 6.66
C LEU A 67 -0.41 6.43 6.17
N SER A 68 -0.86 7.68 6.05
CA SER A 68 0.02 8.78 5.62
C SER A 68 1.21 8.97 6.57
N ARG A 69 1.04 8.75 7.88
CA ARG A 69 2.11 8.82 8.87
C ARG A 69 3.00 7.59 8.82
N ALA A 70 2.42 6.41 8.63
CA ALA A 70 3.17 5.17 8.47
C ALA A 70 4.12 5.23 7.25
N LEU A 71 3.68 5.83 6.15
CA LEU A 71 4.51 6.01 4.94
C LEU A 71 5.66 7.02 5.13
N LEU A 72 5.52 7.97 6.05
CA LEU A 72 6.61 8.90 6.38
C LEU A 72 7.78 8.19 7.06
N LEU A 73 7.52 7.13 7.84
CA LEU A 73 8.56 6.32 8.50
C LEU A 73 9.52 5.64 7.51
N LEU A 74 9.14 5.53 6.24
CA LEU A 74 9.94 4.91 5.20
C LEU A 74 11.05 5.82 4.67
N HIS A 75 11.10 7.08 5.09
CA HIS A 75 12.12 8.03 4.64
C HIS A 75 13.57 7.52 4.70
N PRO A 76 14.03 6.86 5.79
CA PRO A 76 15.42 6.39 5.88
C PRO A 76 15.76 5.29 4.85
N TYR A 77 14.73 4.70 4.23
CA TYR A 77 14.83 3.54 3.36
C TYR A 77 14.61 3.85 1.87
N ARG A 78 14.50 5.14 1.52
CA ARG A 78 14.45 5.54 0.10
C ARG A 78 15.64 4.99 -0.68
N TYR A 79 15.38 4.53 -1.90
CA TYR A 79 16.38 3.93 -2.80
C TYR A 79 17.07 2.68 -2.23
N ARG A 80 16.39 1.93 -1.35
CA ARG A 80 16.86 0.67 -0.79
C ARG A 80 15.97 -0.50 -1.18
N ASN A 81 16.49 -1.69 -0.92
CA ASN A 81 15.75 -2.93 -1.10
C ASN A 81 15.13 -3.32 0.24
N MET A 82 13.84 -3.61 0.25
CA MET A 82 13.13 -4.18 1.39
C MET A 82 12.42 -5.46 0.98
N THR A 83 12.48 -6.48 1.81
CA THR A 83 11.76 -7.73 1.57
C THR A 83 10.28 -7.53 1.86
N THR A 84 9.94 -6.89 2.99
CA THR A 84 8.53 -6.75 3.40
C THR A 84 8.26 -5.38 4.02
N ILE A 85 7.19 -4.76 3.55
CA ILE A 85 6.55 -3.60 4.19
C ILE A 85 5.08 -3.97 4.41
N ASN A 86 4.71 -4.21 5.66
CA ASN A 86 3.35 -4.51 6.05
C ASN A 86 2.74 -3.31 6.79
N LEU A 87 1.87 -2.59 6.09
CA LEU A 87 1.08 -1.47 6.60
C LEU A 87 -0.41 -1.84 6.63
N GLY A 88 -0.77 -3.11 6.74
CA GLY A 88 -2.16 -3.52 6.85
C GLY A 88 -2.82 -2.95 8.11
N HIS A 89 -4.02 -2.40 7.97
CA HIS A 89 -4.83 -1.93 9.11
C HIS A 89 -4.12 -0.89 9.99
N VAL A 90 -3.36 0.03 9.39
CA VAL A 90 -2.71 1.14 10.14
C VAL A 90 -3.60 2.37 10.29
N SER A 91 -4.63 2.51 9.45
CA SER A 91 -5.68 3.53 9.58
C SER A 91 -6.93 2.95 10.25
N ASP A 92 -7.51 3.67 11.21
CA ASP A 92 -8.75 3.28 11.90
C ASP A 92 -9.65 4.50 12.16
N LEU A 93 -10.96 4.26 12.34
CA LEU A 93 -11.98 5.27 12.61
C LEU A 93 -11.66 6.15 13.83
N ILE A 94 -10.92 5.61 14.80
CA ILE A 94 -10.57 6.31 16.03
C ILE A 94 -9.69 7.55 15.77
N ILE A 95 -9.03 7.63 14.60
CA ILE A 95 -8.06 8.70 14.25
C ILE A 95 -8.66 9.73 13.27
N ASP A 96 -9.95 9.61 12.96
CA ASP A 96 -10.63 10.45 11.98
C ASP A 96 -10.62 11.93 12.39
N SER A 97 -9.96 12.75 11.58
CA SER A 97 -9.85 14.21 11.77
C SER A 97 -9.63 14.89 10.42
N ASP A 98 -9.82 16.20 10.34
CA ASP A 98 -9.63 16.96 9.11
C ASP A 98 -8.22 16.77 8.49
N ASP A 99 -7.19 16.62 9.34
CA ASP A 99 -5.81 16.40 8.92
C ASP A 99 -5.47 14.94 8.57
N LEU A 100 -6.24 13.99 9.10
CA LEU A 100 -6.04 12.54 8.97
C LEU A 100 -7.40 11.87 8.74
N PRO A 101 -8.02 12.08 7.56
CA PRO A 101 -9.36 11.60 7.30
C PRO A 101 -9.37 10.08 7.21
N PHE A 102 -10.41 9.48 7.79
CA PHE A 102 -10.59 8.03 7.76
C PHE A 102 -10.70 7.46 6.34
N ALA A 103 -11.29 8.22 5.40
CA ALA A 103 -11.29 7.91 3.99
C ALA A 103 -10.07 8.57 3.32
N LEU A 104 -9.17 7.77 2.75
CA LEU A 104 -7.89 8.26 2.25
C LEU A 104 -7.80 8.22 0.72
N THR A 105 -7.51 9.37 0.11
CA THR A 105 -7.03 9.45 -1.27
C THR A 105 -5.51 9.45 -1.29
N ILE A 106 -4.91 8.49 -1.99
CA ILE A 106 -3.46 8.38 -2.10
C ILE A 106 -2.94 9.42 -3.10
N THR A 107 -1.96 10.22 -2.68
CA THR A 107 -1.32 11.25 -3.52
C THR A 107 0.15 10.91 -3.77
N SER A 108 0.76 11.56 -4.75
CA SER A 108 2.20 11.43 -5.05
C SER A 108 3.06 11.81 -3.84
N ASP A 109 2.65 12.82 -3.07
CA ASP A 109 3.34 13.26 -1.86
C ASP A 109 3.26 12.23 -0.73
N ILE A 110 2.12 11.56 -0.55
CA ILE A 110 1.95 10.46 0.41
C ILE A 110 2.85 9.28 0.03
N MET A 111 2.96 8.98 -1.26
CA MET A 111 3.75 7.86 -1.78
C MET A 111 5.24 8.17 -1.97
N LYS A 112 5.68 9.43 -1.77
CA LYS A 112 7.01 9.92 -2.18
C LYS A 112 8.17 9.05 -1.68
N ASN A 113 8.05 8.49 -0.48
CA ASN A 113 9.08 7.62 0.09
C ASN A 113 8.94 6.19 -0.44
N LEU A 114 7.73 5.63 -0.33
CA LEU A 114 7.43 4.25 -0.70
C LEU A 114 7.76 3.92 -2.17
N LYS A 115 7.45 4.83 -3.09
CA LYS A 115 7.64 4.60 -4.53
C LYS A 115 9.11 4.39 -4.94
N THR A 116 10.05 4.89 -4.14
CA THR A 116 11.50 4.82 -4.39
C THR A 116 12.15 3.55 -3.84
N ILE A 117 11.39 2.67 -3.19
CA ILE A 117 11.92 1.46 -2.54
C ILE A 117 11.65 0.27 -3.45
N CYS A 118 12.67 -0.56 -3.68
CA CYS A 118 12.51 -1.85 -4.33
C CYS A 118 11.99 -2.86 -3.30
N ILE A 119 10.69 -3.16 -3.36
CA ILE A 119 9.98 -3.97 -2.34
C ILE A 119 9.49 -5.27 -2.94
N GLU A 120 9.67 -6.39 -2.23
CA GLU A 120 9.12 -7.67 -2.69
C GLU A 120 7.67 -7.86 -2.22
N ASN A 121 7.37 -7.59 -0.95
CA ASN A 121 6.06 -7.82 -0.35
C ASN A 121 5.51 -6.52 0.23
N LEU A 122 4.40 -6.04 -0.32
CA LEU A 122 3.73 -4.83 0.13
C LEU A 122 2.28 -5.15 0.52
N ASP A 123 1.92 -4.80 1.76
CA ASP A 123 0.56 -4.88 2.25
C ASP A 123 0.04 -3.50 2.65
N LEU A 124 -0.96 -3.03 1.90
CA LEU A 124 -1.72 -1.80 2.17
C LEU A 124 -3.20 -2.12 2.48
N SER A 125 -3.51 -3.36 2.88
CA SER A 125 -4.87 -3.78 3.18
C SER A 125 -5.50 -3.01 4.34
N GLN A 126 -6.84 -2.96 4.37
CA GLN A 126 -7.62 -2.42 5.48
C GLN A 126 -7.28 -0.96 5.85
N ASN A 127 -6.78 -0.16 4.91
CA ASN A 127 -6.45 1.25 5.15
C ASN A 127 -7.48 2.25 4.63
N ARG A 128 -8.63 1.74 4.15
CA ARG A 128 -9.76 2.56 3.66
C ARG A 128 -9.35 3.53 2.56
N ILE A 129 -8.42 3.09 1.71
CA ILE A 129 -8.06 3.80 0.48
C ILE A 129 -9.32 3.84 -0.39
N VAL A 130 -9.77 5.04 -0.75
CA VAL A 130 -10.97 5.26 -1.58
C VAL A 130 -10.62 5.61 -3.02
N ASP A 131 -9.52 6.33 -3.22
CA ASP A 131 -9.10 6.81 -4.53
C ASP A 131 -7.58 7.09 -4.53
N TYR A 132 -7.03 7.45 -5.68
CA TYR A 132 -5.65 7.88 -5.83
C TYR A 132 -5.48 8.84 -7.01
N THR A 133 -4.57 9.80 -6.85
CA THR A 133 -4.23 10.75 -7.92
C THR A 133 -3.31 10.11 -8.96
N HIS A 134 -3.29 10.64 -10.18
CA HIS A 134 -2.30 10.21 -11.16
C HIS A 134 -0.87 10.36 -10.60
N GLY A 135 0.01 9.41 -10.88
CA GLY A 135 1.41 9.47 -10.43
C GLY A 135 1.62 9.04 -8.98
N SER A 136 0.70 8.25 -8.40
CA SER A 136 0.73 7.90 -6.97
C SER A 136 0.76 6.38 -6.70
N LEU A 137 -0.38 5.74 -6.42
CA LEU A 137 -0.47 4.38 -5.89
C LEU A 137 0.19 3.31 -6.77
N PHE A 138 0.18 3.48 -8.09
CA PHE A 138 0.75 2.53 -9.06
C PHE A 138 1.99 3.08 -9.78
N SER A 139 2.57 4.18 -9.29
CA SER A 139 3.72 4.85 -9.89
C SER A 139 5.02 4.57 -9.12
N PHE A 140 5.35 3.29 -8.97
CA PHE A 140 6.61 2.85 -8.38
C PHE A 140 7.79 3.09 -9.34
N ASP A 141 8.96 3.40 -8.79
CA ASP A 141 10.21 3.53 -9.56
C ASP A 141 10.78 2.14 -9.91
N TYR A 142 10.50 1.12 -9.08
CA TYR A 142 10.97 -0.26 -9.22
C TYR A 142 9.84 -1.30 -9.14
N PRO A 143 8.79 -1.21 -9.98
CA PRO A 143 7.66 -2.14 -9.95
C PRO A 143 8.08 -3.60 -10.22
N GLU A 144 9.19 -3.83 -10.90
CA GLU A 144 9.76 -5.15 -11.20
C GLU A 144 10.24 -5.91 -9.94
N CYS A 145 10.43 -5.23 -8.82
CA CYS A 145 10.79 -5.88 -7.55
C CYS A 145 9.60 -6.57 -6.87
N LEU A 146 8.38 -6.09 -7.13
CA LEU A 146 7.19 -6.50 -6.41
C LEU A 146 6.76 -7.92 -6.77
N LYS A 147 6.65 -8.78 -5.77
CA LYS A 147 6.17 -10.17 -5.89
C LYS A 147 4.76 -10.31 -5.33
N HIS A 148 4.47 -9.66 -4.20
CA HIS A 148 3.20 -9.77 -3.52
C HIS A 148 2.66 -8.37 -3.21
N LEU A 149 1.46 -8.08 -3.71
CA LEU A 149 0.73 -6.84 -3.43
C LEU A 149 -0.63 -7.17 -2.82
N SER A 150 -0.90 -6.61 -1.65
CA SER A 150 -2.21 -6.67 -1.00
C SER A 150 -2.84 -5.29 -0.90
N LEU A 151 -3.99 -5.14 -1.53
CA LEU A 151 -4.89 -3.98 -1.49
C LEU A 151 -6.26 -4.39 -0.91
N LYS A 152 -6.34 -5.55 -0.26
CA LYS A 152 -7.55 -6.15 0.30
C LYS A 152 -8.30 -5.20 1.26
N GLU A 153 -9.63 -5.29 1.30
CA GLU A 153 -10.49 -4.59 2.27
C GLU A 153 -10.34 -3.06 2.28
N ASN A 154 -9.97 -2.48 1.14
CA ASN A 154 -10.06 -1.05 0.90
C ASN A 154 -11.44 -0.69 0.28
N ARG A 155 -11.60 0.55 -0.17
CA ARG A 155 -12.79 1.06 -0.86
C ARG A 155 -12.41 1.63 -2.23
N LEU A 156 -11.29 1.14 -2.76
CA LEU A 156 -10.66 1.63 -3.96
C LEU A 156 -11.34 1.01 -5.17
N LEU A 157 -11.63 1.78 -6.22
CA LEU A 157 -11.93 1.23 -7.54
C LEU A 157 -10.65 1.19 -8.38
N LEU A 158 -10.13 -0.01 -8.66
CA LEU A 158 -8.85 -0.18 -9.34
C LEU A 158 -8.92 0.42 -10.75
N ALA A 159 -9.76 -0.12 -11.64
CA ALA A 159 -9.81 0.29 -13.05
C ALA A 159 -10.76 1.49 -13.29
N HIS A 160 -10.51 2.64 -12.65
CA HIS A 160 -11.19 3.88 -13.04
C HIS A 160 -10.62 4.41 -14.37
N ILE A 161 -11.47 4.82 -15.32
CA ILE A 161 -11.07 5.24 -16.68
C ILE A 161 -9.93 6.27 -16.66
N LYS A 162 -9.99 7.23 -15.73
CA LYS A 162 -8.99 8.29 -15.56
C LYS A 162 -7.57 7.77 -15.28
N ASN A 163 -7.44 6.59 -14.67
CA ASN A 163 -6.16 6.04 -14.24
C ASN A 163 -5.76 4.76 -15.00
N HIS A 164 -6.53 4.37 -16.03
CA HIS A 164 -6.31 3.12 -16.77
C HIS A 164 -4.88 3.01 -17.35
N GLY A 165 -4.36 4.09 -17.95
CA GLY A 165 -3.02 4.09 -18.53
C GLY A 165 -1.90 3.89 -17.51
N GLU A 166 -2.05 4.44 -16.29
CA GLU A 166 -1.08 4.24 -15.20
C GLU A 166 -1.08 2.80 -14.73
N ILE A 167 -2.27 2.21 -14.57
CA ILE A 167 -2.43 0.82 -14.12
C ILE A 167 -1.86 -0.16 -15.15
N ASP A 168 -2.19 0.02 -16.43
CA ASP A 168 -1.65 -0.85 -17.48
C ASP A 168 -0.12 -0.72 -17.56
N SER A 169 0.42 0.50 -17.45
CA SER A 169 1.87 0.74 -17.39
C SER A 169 2.52 0.04 -16.19
N PHE A 170 1.90 0.11 -15.00
CA PHE A 170 2.38 -0.58 -13.80
C PHE A 170 2.45 -2.09 -14.01
N PHE A 171 1.34 -2.73 -14.43
CA PHE A 171 1.28 -4.18 -14.55
C PHE A 171 2.19 -4.73 -15.65
N ARG A 172 2.44 -3.98 -16.73
CA ARG A 172 3.44 -4.33 -17.75
C ARG A 172 4.86 -4.33 -17.19
N LYS A 173 5.17 -3.46 -16.22
CA LYS A 173 6.49 -3.33 -15.61
C LYS A 173 6.68 -4.23 -14.37
N ALA A 174 5.58 -4.65 -13.73
CA ALA A 174 5.59 -5.54 -12.56
C ALA A 174 5.89 -7.00 -12.93
N LEU A 175 7.03 -7.24 -13.58
CA LEU A 175 7.40 -8.51 -14.21
C LEU A 175 7.50 -9.69 -13.23
N ARG A 176 7.68 -9.43 -11.93
CA ARG A 176 7.81 -10.45 -10.89
C ARG A 176 6.57 -10.61 -10.02
N LEU A 177 5.47 -9.91 -10.31
CA LEU A 177 4.26 -9.95 -9.49
C LEU A 177 3.61 -11.34 -9.57
N GLN A 178 3.66 -12.07 -8.47
CA GLN A 178 3.14 -13.44 -8.34
C GLN A 178 1.74 -13.46 -7.71
N SER A 179 1.46 -12.53 -6.79
CA SER A 179 0.14 -12.42 -6.18
C SER A 179 -0.36 -10.99 -6.06
N LEU A 180 -1.61 -10.80 -6.44
CA LEU A 180 -2.39 -9.59 -6.18
C LEU A 180 -3.64 -9.97 -5.39
N ASP A 181 -3.77 -9.43 -4.19
CA ASP A 181 -4.99 -9.54 -3.39
C ASP A 181 -5.74 -8.20 -3.41
N TYR A 182 -6.87 -8.20 -4.08
CA TYR A 182 -7.79 -7.06 -4.20
C TYR A 182 -9.19 -7.43 -3.68
N SER A 183 -9.30 -8.50 -2.88
CA SER A 183 -10.55 -8.99 -2.33
C SER A 183 -11.21 -7.99 -1.37
N TYR A 184 -12.52 -8.12 -1.19
CA TYR A 184 -13.33 -7.32 -0.25
C TYR A 184 -13.22 -5.81 -0.44
N ASN A 185 -12.88 -5.34 -1.65
CA ASN A 185 -12.94 -3.92 -1.96
C ASN A 185 -14.39 -3.51 -2.20
N PHE A 186 -14.94 -2.69 -1.30
CA PHE A 186 -16.31 -2.19 -1.39
C PHE A 186 -16.33 -0.91 -2.24
N VAL A 187 -16.48 -1.08 -3.55
CA VAL A 187 -16.71 0.05 -4.47
C VAL A 187 -18.18 0.43 -4.38
N ASN A 188 -18.50 1.54 -3.73
CA ASN A 188 -19.89 1.98 -3.64
C ASN A 188 -20.33 2.55 -5.00
N PHE A 189 -21.34 1.93 -5.61
CA PHE A 189 -21.84 2.18 -6.98
C PHE A 189 -22.41 3.59 -7.22
N PHE A 190 -22.47 4.45 -6.20
CA PHE A 190 -23.07 5.80 -6.30
C PHE A 190 -22.33 6.75 -7.27
N ILE A 191 -21.16 6.36 -7.78
CA ILE A 191 -20.46 7.10 -8.85
C ILE A 191 -21.09 6.85 -10.24
N GLU A 192 -21.83 5.76 -10.46
CA GLU A 192 -22.44 5.50 -11.78
C GLU A 192 -23.51 6.52 -12.16
N ASN A 193 -24.21 7.12 -11.19
CA ASN A 193 -25.17 8.20 -11.49
C ASN A 193 -24.50 9.52 -11.92
N SER A 194 -23.17 9.63 -11.82
CA SER A 194 -22.40 10.75 -12.39
C SER A 194 -21.81 10.43 -13.77
N MET A 195 -21.91 9.18 -14.25
CA MET A 195 -21.43 8.75 -15.56
C MET A 195 -22.53 8.68 -16.63
N THR A 196 -23.80 8.86 -16.27
CA THR A 196 -24.94 8.79 -17.21
C THR A 196 -25.23 10.09 -17.97
N SER A 197 -24.42 11.15 -17.84
CA SER A 197 -24.63 12.42 -18.56
C SER A 197 -23.88 12.58 -19.88
N ASP A 198 -22.96 11.67 -20.25
CA ASP A 198 -22.30 11.69 -21.56
C ASP A 198 -22.79 10.54 -22.44
N SER A 199 -23.96 10.71 -23.03
CA SER A 199 -24.60 9.78 -23.99
C SER A 199 -23.87 9.62 -25.33
N ASN A 200 -22.59 10.00 -25.42
CA ASN A 200 -21.78 9.93 -26.65
C ASN A 200 -20.56 9.00 -26.54
N PHE A 201 -20.41 8.24 -25.45
CA PHE A 201 -19.30 7.31 -25.33
C PHE A 201 -19.54 6.03 -26.14
N LYS A 202 -19.24 6.07 -27.44
CA LYS A 202 -19.00 4.87 -28.25
C LYS A 202 -17.77 4.17 -27.69
N SER A 203 -17.96 3.06 -26.96
CA SER A 203 -16.89 2.16 -26.53
C SER A 203 -16.31 1.40 -27.73
N SER A 204 -15.57 2.09 -28.60
CA SER A 204 -14.74 1.44 -29.61
C SER A 204 -13.51 0.83 -28.92
N GLY A 205 -13.63 -0.41 -28.47
CA GLY A 205 -12.56 -1.22 -27.88
C GLY A 205 -12.62 -1.25 -26.35
N GLY A 206 -12.87 -2.43 -25.77
CA GLY A 206 -12.77 -2.63 -24.33
C GLY A 206 -11.38 -2.22 -23.84
N SER A 207 -11.33 -1.33 -22.84
CA SER A 207 -10.07 -0.97 -22.18
C SER A 207 -9.75 -2.07 -21.17
N TYR A 208 -8.93 -3.03 -21.58
CA TYR A 208 -8.46 -4.11 -20.73
C TYR A 208 -7.10 -3.75 -20.13
N VAL A 209 -6.90 -4.08 -18.85
CA VAL A 209 -5.62 -4.07 -18.16
C VAL A 209 -4.96 -5.42 -18.36
N MET A 210 -3.75 -5.42 -18.92
CA MET A 210 -2.95 -6.63 -19.08
C MET A 210 -2.22 -6.95 -17.78
N LEU A 211 -2.52 -8.10 -17.17
CA LEU A 211 -1.83 -8.58 -15.98
C LEU A 211 -0.50 -9.25 -16.37
N PRO A 212 0.54 -9.20 -15.51
CA PRO A 212 1.82 -9.79 -15.84
C PRO A 212 1.74 -11.32 -15.91
N ALA A 213 2.48 -11.94 -16.82
CA ALA A 213 2.50 -13.40 -17.00
C ALA A 213 3.06 -14.19 -15.80
N SER A 214 3.70 -13.49 -14.86
CA SER A 214 4.18 -14.04 -13.59
C SER A 214 3.07 -14.18 -12.54
N LEU A 215 1.90 -13.58 -12.75
CA LEU A 215 0.81 -13.59 -11.79
C LEU A 215 0.19 -14.99 -11.70
N THR A 216 0.40 -15.65 -10.58
CA THR A 216 -0.14 -16.99 -10.28
C THR A 216 -1.38 -16.95 -9.39
N LYS A 217 -1.59 -15.86 -8.64
CA LYS A 217 -2.74 -15.67 -7.77
C LYS A 217 -3.31 -14.26 -7.95
N PHE A 218 -4.58 -14.18 -8.34
CA PHE A 218 -5.33 -12.93 -8.36
C PHE A 218 -6.63 -13.12 -7.57
N ASP A 219 -6.70 -12.51 -6.39
CA ASP A 219 -7.89 -12.58 -5.55
C ASP A 219 -8.74 -11.32 -5.73
N ILE A 220 -9.95 -11.51 -6.22
CA ILE A 220 -10.99 -10.48 -6.39
C ILE A 220 -12.30 -10.91 -5.71
N SER A 221 -12.22 -11.86 -4.78
CA SER A 221 -13.39 -12.37 -4.06
C SER A 221 -14.08 -11.25 -3.28
N PHE A 222 -15.41 -11.31 -3.22
CA PHE A 222 -16.25 -10.35 -2.47
C PHE A 222 -16.09 -8.87 -2.90
N THR A 223 -15.58 -8.61 -4.09
CA THR A 223 -15.59 -7.28 -4.70
C THR A 223 -16.93 -7.06 -5.41
N ILE A 224 -17.73 -6.10 -4.93
CA ILE A 224 -19.09 -5.81 -5.43
C ILE A 224 -19.01 -4.91 -6.66
N VAL A 225 -18.53 -5.46 -7.79
CA VAL A 225 -18.64 -4.79 -9.10
C VAL A 225 -18.81 -5.85 -10.19
N ASN A 226 -20.00 -5.92 -10.80
CA ASN A 226 -20.28 -6.83 -11.92
C ASN A 226 -19.38 -6.54 -13.16
N THR A 227 -18.81 -5.33 -13.23
CA THR A 227 -18.01 -4.80 -14.35
C THR A 227 -16.52 -5.16 -14.30
N LEU A 228 -15.95 -5.49 -13.13
CA LEU A 228 -14.49 -5.73 -13.00
C LEU A 228 -14.03 -7.03 -13.67
N ARG A 229 -14.90 -8.04 -13.80
CA ARG A 229 -14.54 -9.32 -14.43
C ARG A 229 -14.16 -9.19 -15.90
N PHE A 230 -14.57 -8.10 -16.57
CA PHE A 230 -14.29 -7.86 -17.98
C PHE A 230 -13.08 -6.97 -18.23
N LEU A 231 -12.37 -6.51 -17.18
CA LEU A 231 -11.31 -5.51 -17.33
C LEU A 231 -9.88 -6.08 -17.21
N PHE A 232 -9.71 -7.35 -16.83
CA PHE A 232 -8.39 -7.94 -16.64
C PHE A 232 -8.18 -9.14 -17.54
N ILE A 233 -7.05 -9.14 -18.26
CA ILE A 233 -6.62 -10.27 -19.09
C ILE A 233 -5.30 -10.79 -18.54
N VAL A 234 -5.27 -12.07 -18.19
CA VAL A 234 -4.02 -12.79 -17.90
C VAL A 234 -3.55 -13.45 -19.21
N PRO A 235 -2.37 -13.10 -19.74
CA PRO A 235 -1.85 -13.73 -20.94
C PRO A 235 -1.62 -15.23 -20.68
N LYS A 236 -2.12 -16.08 -21.58
CA LYS A 236 -1.82 -17.52 -21.56
C LYS A 236 -0.34 -17.69 -21.96
N LYS A 237 0.39 -18.52 -21.20
CA LYS A 237 1.75 -18.96 -21.56
C LYS A 237 1.72 -19.89 -22.76
#